data_AF-A0A9P9ISP5-F1
#
_entry.id   AF-A0A9P9ISP5-F1
#
_cell.length_a   1.000
_cell.length_b   1.000
_cell.length_c   1.000
_cell.angle_alpha   90.00
_cell.angle_beta   90.00
_cell.angle_gamma   90.00
#
_symmetry.space_group_name_H-M   'P 1'
#
loop_
_entity.id
_entity.type
_entity.pdbx_description
1 polymer ?
#
loop_
_entity_poly.entity_id
_entity_poly.type
_entity_poly.pdbx_seq_one_letter_code
_entity_poly.pdbx_strand_id
1 'polypeptide(L)'
;LRNFKRTDAHATKESRVATSVIPIIEVDPGDTRCTASDVPFSNLDHLTDVSLVCAKPDLYYGARPEQLHPKLRQLGNLIVPSTQWDLPIVPNNFVEIKAPDGSISVAIRQTLYDGTCGARRCRSVQTRLLEDKAVRLAVTPLGVTCGG
;
A
#
# COMPACT_ATOMS: atom_id res chain seq x y z
N LEU A 1 21.76 4.84 13.78
CA LEU A 1 22.43 5.41 12.59
C LEU A 1 23.60 4.58 12.03
N ARG A 2 24.58 4.08 12.83
CA ARG A 2 25.70 3.26 12.28
C ARG A 2 25.25 2.01 11.52
N ASN A 3 24.26 1.30 12.06
CA ASN A 3 23.71 0.11 11.39
C ASN A 3 23.02 0.44 10.05
N PHE A 4 22.24 1.52 10.01
CA PHE A 4 21.61 2.04 8.80
C PHE A 4 22.65 2.31 7.71
N LYS A 5 23.65 3.15 7.99
CA LYS A 5 24.71 3.52 7.03
C LYS A 5 25.43 2.30 6.44
N ARG A 6 25.72 1.30 7.28
CA ARG A 6 26.37 0.06 6.82
C ARG A 6 25.43 -0.75 5.92
N THR A 7 24.18 -0.91 6.32
CA THR A 7 23.21 -1.73 5.59
C THR A 7 22.87 -1.09 4.24
N ASP A 8 22.67 0.22 4.23
CA ASP A 8 22.48 1.04 3.03
C ASP A 8 23.65 0.90 2.04
N ALA A 9 24.89 1.04 2.52
CA ALA A 9 26.08 0.89 1.68
C ALA A 9 26.24 -0.52 1.05
N HIS A 10 25.61 -1.55 1.62
CA HIS A 10 25.65 -2.92 1.09
C HIS A 10 24.40 -3.30 0.26
N ALA A 11 23.38 -2.43 0.20
CA ALA A 11 22.13 -2.68 -0.49
C ALA A 11 22.21 -2.22 -1.96
N THR A 12 22.83 -3.04 -2.81
CA THR A 12 23.06 -2.70 -4.23
C THR A 12 21.87 -2.93 -5.16
N LYS A 13 20.75 -3.45 -4.65
CA LYS A 13 19.53 -3.78 -5.40
C LYS A 13 18.30 -3.29 -4.65
N GLU A 14 17.25 -2.93 -5.38
CA GLU A 14 15.96 -2.48 -4.82
C GLU A 14 15.41 -3.48 -3.79
N SER A 15 15.44 -4.78 -4.11
CA SER A 15 15.00 -5.83 -3.18
C SER A 15 15.83 -5.90 -1.89
N ARG A 16 17.11 -5.53 -1.93
CA ARG A 16 17.97 -5.47 -0.72
C ARG A 16 17.63 -4.23 0.11
N VAL A 17 17.38 -3.10 -0.53
CA VAL A 17 16.91 -1.90 0.16
C VAL A 17 15.57 -2.20 0.85
N ALA A 18 14.61 -2.80 0.13
CA ALA A 18 13.32 -3.20 0.68
C ALA A 18 13.43 -4.12 1.90
N THR A 19 14.29 -5.15 1.82
CA THR A 19 14.36 -6.20 2.87
C THR A 19 15.29 -5.87 4.03
N SER A 20 16.22 -4.91 3.89
CA SER A 20 17.24 -4.67 4.92
C SER A 20 17.41 -3.21 5.32
N VAL A 21 17.03 -2.24 4.47
CA VAL A 21 17.13 -0.80 4.80
C VAL A 21 15.79 -0.29 5.32
N ILE A 22 14.69 -0.58 4.62
CA ILE A 22 13.34 -0.12 5.01
C ILE A 22 12.97 -0.52 6.45
N PRO A 23 13.20 -1.77 6.90
CA PRO A 23 12.86 -2.16 8.28
C PRO A 23 13.63 -1.36 9.35
N ILE A 24 14.82 -0.84 9.02
CA ILE A 24 15.59 0.01 9.95
C ILE A 24 14.95 1.40 10.05
N ILE A 25 14.34 1.90 8.96
CA ILE A 25 13.65 3.19 8.91
C ILE A 25 12.31 3.09 9.64
N GLU A 26 11.58 1.99 9.46
CA GLU A 26 10.28 1.76 10.11
C GLU A 26 10.40 1.66 11.63
N VAL A 27 11.56 1.24 12.14
CA VAL A 27 11.87 0.98 13.56
C VAL A 27 11.06 -0.19 14.14
N ASP A 28 9.74 -0.15 14.00
CA ASP A 28 8.79 -1.22 14.30
C ASP A 28 7.80 -1.35 13.13
N PRO A 29 7.96 -2.37 12.25
CA PRO A 29 7.09 -2.55 11.10
C PRO A 29 5.67 -3.01 11.46
N GLY A 30 5.38 -3.27 12.74
CA GLY A 30 4.08 -3.78 13.18
C GLY A 30 3.78 -5.20 12.67
N ASP A 31 2.51 -5.49 12.37
CA ASP A 31 2.11 -6.80 11.79
C ASP A 31 2.58 -6.87 10.33
N THR A 32 3.58 -7.72 10.06
CA THR A 32 4.19 -7.87 8.72
C THR A 32 3.21 -8.33 7.64
N ARG A 33 2.03 -8.85 8.02
CA ARG A 33 0.95 -9.19 7.09
C ARG A 33 0.11 -7.99 6.64
N CYS A 34 0.40 -6.81 7.17
CA CYS A 34 -0.14 -5.55 6.69
C CYS A 34 0.73 -4.94 5.56
N THR A 35 1.80 -5.63 5.14
CA THR A 35 2.72 -5.17 4.10
C THR A 35 2.89 -6.23 3.01
N ALA A 36 3.03 -5.80 1.76
CA ALA A 36 3.44 -6.68 0.67
C ALA A 36 4.31 -5.92 -0.34
N SER A 37 5.06 -6.68 -1.14
CA SER A 37 6.08 -6.19 -2.06
C SER A 37 5.85 -6.75 -3.46
N ASP A 38 6.11 -5.93 -4.48
CA ASP A 38 6.14 -6.35 -5.88
C ASP A 38 4.81 -6.97 -6.39
N VAL A 39 3.68 -6.54 -5.83
CA VAL A 39 2.34 -7.03 -6.19
C VAL A 39 1.67 -6.09 -7.17
N PRO A 40 1.36 -6.53 -8.42
CA PRO A 40 0.56 -5.74 -9.33
C PRO A 40 -0.86 -5.60 -8.80
N PHE A 41 -1.39 -4.39 -8.90
CA PHE A 41 -2.77 -4.04 -8.56
C PHE A 41 -3.75 -4.44 -9.66
N SER A 42 -3.68 -5.70 -10.07
CA SER A 42 -4.40 -6.25 -11.22
C SER A 42 -5.89 -6.48 -10.99
N ASN A 43 -6.33 -6.55 -9.72
CA ASN A 43 -7.74 -6.70 -9.37
C ASN A 43 -8.45 -5.35 -9.20
N LEU A 44 -7.74 -4.23 -9.30
CA LEU A 44 -8.29 -2.91 -9.04
C LEU A 44 -8.85 -2.27 -10.30
N ASP A 45 -9.97 -1.56 -10.14
CA ASP A 45 -10.55 -0.78 -11.23
C ASP A 45 -9.54 0.24 -11.78
N HIS A 46 -9.50 0.37 -13.10
CA HIS A 46 -8.62 1.33 -13.77
C HIS A 46 -8.94 2.76 -13.33
N LEU A 47 -7.90 3.60 -13.21
CA LEU A 47 -8.05 5.02 -12.90
C LEU A 47 -8.74 5.80 -14.02
N THR A 48 -8.60 5.33 -15.26
CA THR A 48 -9.08 5.99 -16.47
C THR A 48 -9.77 4.98 -17.38
N ASP A 49 -10.61 5.48 -18.30
CA ASP A 49 -11.28 4.66 -19.32
C ASP A 49 -10.29 4.06 -20.35
N VAL A 50 -9.07 4.62 -20.40
CA VAL A 50 -7.94 4.06 -21.13
C VAL A 50 -7.20 3.07 -20.24
N SER A 51 -6.85 1.90 -20.79
CA SER A 51 -6.08 0.88 -20.10
C SER A 51 -4.65 1.38 -19.85
N LEU A 52 -4.39 1.80 -18.61
CA LEU A 52 -3.04 2.00 -18.09
C LEU A 52 -2.55 0.72 -17.43
N VAL A 53 -1.24 0.53 -17.40
CA VAL A 53 -0.60 -0.53 -16.62
C VAL A 53 -1.00 -0.38 -15.15
N CYS A 54 -1.37 -1.48 -14.50
CA CYS A 54 -1.70 -1.48 -13.09
C CYS A 54 -0.52 -0.96 -12.26
N ALA A 55 -0.84 -0.21 -11.20
CA ALA A 55 0.15 0.15 -10.18
C ALA A 55 0.85 -1.10 -9.64
N LYS A 56 2.16 -1.01 -9.43
CA LYS A 56 2.98 -2.11 -8.90
C LYS A 56 4.04 -1.50 -7.99
N PRO A 57 3.66 -1.09 -6.77
CA PRO A 57 4.59 -0.49 -5.83
C PRO A 57 5.64 -1.51 -5.38
N ASP A 58 6.86 -1.06 -5.14
CA ASP A 58 7.92 -1.90 -4.57
C ASP A 58 7.53 -2.41 -3.18
N LEU A 59 6.90 -1.56 -2.36
CA LEU A 59 6.22 -1.94 -1.13
C LEU A 59 4.92 -1.16 -0.96
N TYR A 60 3.91 -1.81 -0.40
CA TYR A 60 2.70 -1.13 0.06
C TYR A 60 2.21 -1.67 1.40
N TYR A 61 1.45 -0.82 2.10
CA TYR A 61 0.83 -1.14 3.38
C TYR A 61 -0.68 -1.05 3.25
N GLY A 62 -1.37 -1.92 3.98
CA GLY A 62 -2.83 -1.98 4.02
C GLY A 62 -3.32 -2.68 5.29
N ALA A 63 -4.59 -3.05 5.29
CA ALA A 63 -5.21 -3.82 6.35
C ALA A 63 -5.22 -5.31 5.99
N ARG A 64 -5.16 -6.18 6.99
CA ARG A 64 -5.42 -7.60 6.79
C ARG A 64 -6.87 -7.82 6.37
N PRO A 65 -7.16 -8.78 5.48
CA PRO A 65 -8.52 -9.07 5.04
C PRO A 65 -9.52 -9.21 6.19
N GLU A 66 -9.17 -9.96 7.23
CA GLU A 66 -9.93 -10.21 8.46
C GLU A 66 -10.18 -8.98 9.34
N GLN A 67 -9.36 -7.94 9.24
CA GLN A 67 -9.61 -6.67 9.96
C GLN A 67 -10.72 -5.86 9.30
N LEU A 68 -11.07 -6.16 8.04
CA LEU A 68 -12.05 -5.38 7.32
C LEU A 68 -13.49 -5.84 7.60
N HIS A 69 -14.31 -4.87 8.02
CA HIS A 69 -15.73 -5.07 8.26
C HIS A 69 -16.43 -5.65 7.01
N PRO A 70 -17.31 -6.67 7.13
CA PRO A 70 -17.94 -7.33 5.99
C PRO A 70 -18.63 -6.40 4.98
N LYS A 71 -19.26 -5.32 5.45
CA LYS A 71 -19.88 -4.31 4.57
C LYS A 71 -18.88 -3.53 3.71
N LEU A 72 -17.63 -3.35 4.16
CA LEU A 72 -16.58 -2.73 3.34
C LEU A 72 -16.00 -3.71 2.32
N ARG A 73 -16.05 -5.02 2.58
CA ARG A 73 -15.63 -6.04 1.59
C ARG A 73 -16.46 -6.00 0.31
N GLN A 74 -17.68 -5.47 0.37
CA GLN A 74 -18.54 -5.26 -0.81
C GLN A 74 -17.95 -4.25 -1.80
N LEU A 75 -16.98 -3.43 -1.38
CA LEU A 75 -16.27 -2.53 -2.29
C LEU A 75 -15.37 -3.29 -3.27
N GLY A 76 -15.05 -4.57 -3.01
CA GLY A 76 -14.39 -5.48 -3.95
C GLY A 76 -13.17 -4.86 -4.64
N ASN A 77 -13.26 -4.74 -5.97
CA ASN A 77 -12.22 -4.23 -6.86
C ASN A 77 -11.85 -2.75 -6.65
N LEU A 78 -12.55 -2.04 -5.76
CA LEU A 78 -12.11 -0.71 -5.32
C LEU A 78 -11.03 -0.77 -4.24
N ILE A 79 -10.91 -1.88 -3.51
CA ILE A 79 -10.04 -1.95 -2.33
C ILE A 79 -9.15 -3.21 -2.27
N VAL A 80 -9.45 -4.25 -3.05
CA VAL A 80 -8.69 -5.51 -3.06
C VAL A 80 -7.65 -5.46 -4.19
N PRO A 81 -6.34 -5.38 -3.88
CA PRO A 81 -5.32 -5.12 -4.89
C PRO A 81 -5.08 -6.27 -5.86
N SER A 82 -5.17 -7.50 -5.36
CA SER A 82 -4.85 -8.73 -6.09
C SER A 82 -5.86 -9.81 -5.70
N THR A 83 -6.00 -10.83 -6.54
CA THR A 83 -6.81 -12.01 -6.25
C THR A 83 -6.16 -12.97 -5.25
N GLN A 84 -4.93 -12.68 -4.80
CA GLN A 84 -4.29 -13.41 -3.70
C GLN A 84 -4.92 -12.99 -2.36
N TRP A 85 -5.52 -13.96 -1.69
CA TRP A 85 -6.44 -13.73 -0.57
C TRP A 85 -5.76 -13.40 0.76
N ASP A 86 -4.47 -13.70 0.89
CA ASP A 86 -3.66 -13.50 2.08
C ASP A 86 -2.94 -12.15 2.09
N LEU A 87 -2.99 -11.39 0.99
CA LEU A 87 -2.33 -10.09 0.88
C LEU A 87 -3.11 -8.95 1.56
N PRO A 88 -2.42 -7.88 1.99
CA PRO A 88 -3.07 -6.70 2.54
C PRO A 88 -4.04 -6.07 1.52
N ILE A 89 -5.20 -5.66 2.02
CA ILE A 89 -6.25 -4.95 1.29
C ILE A 89 -6.33 -3.49 1.75
N VAL A 90 -7.07 -2.66 1.01
CA VAL A 90 -7.16 -1.21 1.28
C VAL A 90 -5.75 -0.57 1.32
N PRO A 91 -4.96 -0.69 0.23
CA PRO A 91 -3.60 -0.16 0.24
C PRO A 91 -3.63 1.38 0.39
N ASN A 92 -2.89 1.91 1.37
CA ASN A 92 -2.93 3.33 1.75
C ASN A 92 -1.57 4.03 1.75
N ASN A 93 -0.48 3.31 2.04
CA ASN A 93 0.89 3.82 2.02
C ASN A 93 1.72 3.01 1.01
N PHE A 94 2.62 3.69 0.31
CA PHE A 94 3.40 3.15 -0.81
C PHE A 94 4.85 3.60 -0.72
N VAL A 95 5.77 2.73 -1.09
CA VAL A 95 7.20 3.04 -1.18
C VAL A 95 7.69 2.56 -2.55
N GLU A 96 8.36 3.48 -3.24
CA GLU A 96 9.13 3.20 -4.44
C GLU A 96 10.61 3.31 -4.12
N ILE A 97 11.35 2.32 -4.54
CA ILE A 97 12.76 2.14 -4.26
C ILE A 97 13.47 2.16 -5.59
N LYS A 98 14.65 2.78 -5.62
CA LYS A 98 15.55 2.69 -6.77
C LYS A 98 16.93 2.28 -6.30
N ALA A 99 17.60 1.49 -7.12
CA ALA A 99 19.02 1.22 -6.96
C ALA A 99 19.84 2.54 -7.07
N PRO A 100 21.11 2.57 -6.64
CA PRO A 100 21.92 3.79 -6.69
C PRO A 100 22.03 4.44 -8.08
N ASP A 101 21.92 3.64 -9.14
CA ASP A 101 21.91 4.05 -10.55
C ASP A 101 20.50 4.23 -11.12
N GLY A 102 19.46 3.93 -10.34
CA GLY A 102 18.07 4.05 -10.73
C GLY A 102 17.58 5.51 -10.78
N SER A 103 16.56 5.75 -11.60
CA SER A 103 16.06 7.11 -11.85
C SER A 103 15.09 7.57 -10.75
N ILE A 104 15.52 8.56 -9.96
CA ILE A 104 14.65 9.23 -8.97
C ILE A 104 13.38 9.80 -9.63
N SER A 105 13.50 10.35 -10.85
CA SER A 105 12.35 10.88 -11.59
C SER A 105 11.31 9.81 -11.96
N VAL A 106 11.74 8.56 -12.11
CA VAL A 106 10.85 7.42 -12.35
C VAL A 106 10.17 7.02 -11.04
N ALA A 107 10.92 6.93 -9.94
CA ALA A 107 10.36 6.68 -8.61
C ALA A 107 9.26 7.67 -8.24
N ILE A 108 9.51 8.97 -8.40
CA ILE A 108 8.52 10.02 -8.10
C ILE A 108 7.23 9.81 -8.91
N ARG A 109 7.35 9.50 -10.21
CA ARG A 109 6.17 9.25 -11.06
C ARG A 109 5.39 8.01 -10.63
N GLN A 110 6.09 6.94 -10.29
CA GLN A 110 5.47 5.72 -9.78
C GLN A 110 4.76 5.98 -8.44
N THR A 111 5.43 6.63 -7.48
CA THR A 111 4.84 7.00 -6.19
C THR A 111 3.59 7.87 -6.34
N LEU A 112 3.62 8.84 -7.25
CA LEU A 112 2.44 9.68 -7.53
C LEU A 112 1.29 8.87 -8.12
N TYR A 113 1.58 7.94 -9.03
CA TYR A 113 0.57 7.06 -9.62
C TYR A 113 -0.04 6.11 -8.58
N ASP A 114 0.80 5.47 -7.77
CA ASP A 114 0.38 4.57 -6.69
C ASP A 114 -0.42 5.31 -5.61
N GLY A 115 0.03 6.52 -5.23
CA GLY A 115 -0.68 7.39 -4.30
C GLY A 115 -2.05 7.82 -4.82
N THR A 116 -2.17 8.15 -6.11
CA THR A 116 -3.46 8.46 -6.75
C THR A 116 -4.39 7.26 -6.70
N CYS A 117 -3.84 6.09 -7.00
CA CYS A 117 -4.49 4.79 -6.86
C CYS A 117 -5.03 4.62 -5.43
N GLY A 118 -4.20 4.77 -4.39
CA GLY A 118 -4.61 4.65 -2.98
C GLY A 118 -5.65 5.68 -2.56
N ALA A 119 -5.50 6.94 -2.97
CA ALA A 119 -6.42 8.02 -2.63
C ALA A 119 -7.86 7.76 -3.10
N ARG A 120 -8.05 7.20 -4.31
CA ARG A 120 -9.38 6.81 -4.81
C ARG A 120 -10.04 5.75 -3.92
N ARG A 121 -9.26 4.79 -3.42
CA ARG A 121 -9.75 3.71 -2.54
C ARG A 121 -10.14 4.27 -1.19
N CYS A 122 -9.26 5.07 -0.60
CA CYS A 122 -9.52 5.75 0.65
C CYS A 122 -10.79 6.58 0.59
N ARG A 123 -11.01 7.32 -0.51
CA ARG A 123 -12.25 8.04 -0.74
C ARG A 123 -13.47 7.12 -0.80
N SER A 124 -13.39 5.98 -1.49
CA SER A 124 -14.49 5.01 -1.60
C SER A 124 -14.86 4.41 -0.23
N VAL A 125 -13.85 4.06 0.57
CA VAL A 125 -14.05 3.60 1.96
C VAL A 125 -14.68 4.69 2.81
N GLN A 126 -14.15 5.92 2.77
CA GLN A 126 -14.68 7.06 3.53
C GLN A 126 -16.13 7.36 3.16
N THR A 127 -16.48 7.41 1.87
CA THR A 127 -17.86 7.58 1.42
C THR A 127 -18.77 6.50 2.01
N ARG A 128 -18.35 5.23 1.98
CA ARG A 128 -19.14 4.13 2.55
C ARG A 128 -19.32 4.25 4.07
N LEU A 129 -18.31 4.72 4.79
CA LEU A 129 -18.37 4.98 6.22
C LEU A 129 -19.30 6.16 6.57
N LEU A 130 -19.42 7.16 5.69
CA LEU A 130 -20.32 8.29 5.90
C LEU A 130 -21.79 7.91 5.69
N GLU A 131 -22.06 7.02 4.74
CA GLU A 131 -23.40 6.50 4.45
C GLU A 131 -23.92 5.53 5.53
N ASP A 132 -23.03 4.77 6.17
CA ASP A 132 -23.40 3.73 7.13
C ASP A 132 -22.78 3.95 8.51
N LYS A 133 -23.55 4.60 9.39
CA LYS A 133 -23.15 4.87 10.79
C LYS A 133 -22.74 3.62 11.57
N ALA A 134 -23.33 2.46 11.27
CA ALA A 134 -23.00 1.21 11.94
C ALA A 134 -21.61 0.70 11.52
N VAL A 135 -21.26 0.82 10.24
CA VAL A 135 -19.90 0.51 9.75
C VAL A 135 -18.88 1.50 10.34
N ARG A 136 -19.23 2.79 10.38
CA ARG A 136 -18.33 3.82 10.96
C ARG A 136 -17.94 3.49 12.39
N LEU A 137 -18.91 3.21 13.25
CA LEU A 137 -18.67 2.86 14.66
C LEU A 137 -17.83 1.58 14.81
N ALA A 138 -17.99 0.61 13.90
CA ALA A 138 -17.24 -0.64 13.92
C ALA A 138 -15.79 -0.51 13.43
N VAL A 139 -15.48 0.50 12.60
CA VAL A 139 -14.16 0.66 11.95
C VAL A 139 -13.27 1.68 12.67
N THR A 140 -13.86 2.60 13.45
CA THR A 140 -13.12 3.61 14.23
C THR A 140 -12.03 3.03 15.17
N PRO A 141 -12.21 1.84 15.81
CA PRO A 141 -11.19 1.26 16.69
C PRO A 141 -10.05 0.52 15.97
N LEU A 142 -10.15 0.29 14.64
CA LEU A 142 -9.29 -0.65 13.91
C LEU A 142 -8.10 0.00 13.20
N GLY A 143 -7.84 1.29 13.40
CA GLY A 143 -6.74 1.98 12.72
C GLY A 143 -6.89 2.08 11.19
N VAL A 144 -8.06 1.74 10.64
CA VAL A 144 -8.42 1.96 9.23
C VAL A 144 -8.79 3.44 9.05
N THR A 145 -7.92 4.34 9.47
CA THR A 145 -7.98 5.75 9.13
C THR A 145 -7.09 5.95 7.93
N CYS A 146 -7.69 6.23 6.79
CA CYS A 146 -6.98 6.87 5.69
C CYS A 146 -6.53 8.27 6.17
N GLY A 147 -5.31 8.35 6.70
CA GLY A 147 -4.66 9.58 7.15
C GLY A 147 -3.19 9.27 7.41
N GLY A 148 -2.31 10.06 6.77
CA GLY A 148 -0.87 10.01 6.99
C GLY A 148 -0.44 10.68 8.29
#